data_AF-A0A7X6TQU8-F1
#
_entry.id   AF-A0A7X6TQU8-F1
#
_cell.length_a   1.000
_cell.length_b   1.000
_cell.length_c   1.000
_cell.angle_alpha   90.00
_cell.angle_beta   90.00
_cell.angle_gamma   90.00
#
_symmetry.space_group_name_H-M   'P 1'
#
loop_
_entity.id
_entity.type
_entity.pdbx_description
1 polymer ?
#
loop_
_entity_poly.entity_id
_entity_poly.type
_entity_poly.pdbx_seq_one_letter_code
_entity_poly.pdbx_strand_id
1 'polypeptide(L)'
;MIKIGLTGGIASGKTTVTNHLKALGFKVIEADEIAREVLEIYPEILAYLRLTYGEKIFNEGKLNRRLLGKIIFQNEIKREEYGKVIMPRIIEEIKKRLEASENDIVFVDAPLLFEEGLDEQVDYTITVYVRRSIQLKR
;
A
#
# COMPACT_ATOMS: atom_id res chain seq x y z
N MET A 1 3.78 -21.85 -4.12
CA MET A 1 2.91 -20.72 -3.75
C MET A 1 2.43 -20.02 -5.01
N ILE A 2 1.12 -19.82 -5.14
CA ILE A 2 0.46 -18.97 -6.15
C ILE A 2 0.24 -17.59 -5.53
N LYS A 3 0.64 -16.53 -6.25
CA LYS A 3 0.53 -15.14 -5.81
C LYS A 3 -0.56 -14.45 -6.63
N ILE A 4 -1.54 -13.87 -5.96
CA ILE A 4 -2.70 -13.25 -6.61
C ILE A 4 -2.80 -11.78 -6.20
N GLY A 5 -2.62 -10.87 -7.16
CA GLY A 5 -2.84 -9.45 -6.94
C GLY A 5 -4.33 -9.13 -6.92
N LEU A 6 -4.82 -8.47 -5.88
CA LEU A 6 -6.17 -7.94 -5.79
C LEU A 6 -6.14 -6.42 -5.95
N THR A 7 -6.89 -5.92 -6.93
CA THR A 7 -7.08 -4.49 -7.16
C THR A 7 -8.55 -4.16 -7.35
N GLY A 8 -8.88 -2.88 -7.47
CA GLY A 8 -10.24 -2.40 -7.64
C GLY A 8 -10.31 -0.90 -7.40
N GLY A 9 -11.06 -0.20 -8.25
CA GLY A 9 -11.22 1.24 -8.13
C GLY A 9 -11.90 1.66 -6.82
N ILE A 10 -11.86 2.96 -6.51
CA ILE A 10 -12.50 3.53 -5.32
C ILE A 10 -13.96 3.04 -5.17
N ALA A 11 -14.35 2.72 -3.95
CA ALA A 11 -15.69 2.24 -3.59
C ALA A 11 -16.16 0.94 -4.32
N SER A 12 -15.22 0.18 -4.92
CA SER A 12 -15.52 -1.13 -5.52
C SER A 12 -15.93 -2.20 -4.51
N GLY A 13 -15.54 -2.06 -3.24
CA GLY A 13 -15.74 -3.08 -2.22
C GLY A 13 -14.58 -4.08 -2.11
N LYS A 14 -13.38 -3.71 -2.59
CA LYS A 14 -12.16 -4.51 -2.45
C LYS A 14 -11.92 -4.99 -1.01
N THR A 15 -12.09 -4.11 -0.02
CA THR A 15 -11.99 -4.47 1.41
C THR A 15 -12.99 -5.54 1.85
N THR A 16 -14.19 -5.58 1.26
CA THR A 16 -15.15 -6.65 1.54
C THR A 16 -14.63 -7.99 1.02
N VAL A 17 -14.02 -8.00 -0.16
CA VAL A 17 -13.42 -9.20 -0.76
C VAL A 17 -12.21 -9.67 0.05
N THR A 18 -11.28 -8.78 0.43
CA THR A 18 -10.12 -9.15 1.25
C THR A 18 -10.52 -9.71 2.61
N ASN A 19 -11.50 -9.11 3.28
CA ASN A 19 -12.01 -9.62 4.55
C ASN A 19 -12.64 -11.01 4.40
N HIS A 20 -13.34 -11.26 3.29
CA HIS A 20 -13.90 -12.58 3.01
C HIS A 20 -12.80 -13.63 2.76
N LEU A 21 -11.76 -13.29 2.01
CA LEU A 21 -10.60 -14.16 1.79
C LEU A 21 -9.87 -14.50 3.10
N LYS A 22 -9.64 -13.49 3.96
CA LYS A 22 -9.07 -13.68 5.30
C LYS A 22 -9.93 -14.63 6.14
N ALA A 23 -11.26 -14.48 6.11
CA ALA A 23 -12.19 -15.33 6.85
C ALA A 23 -12.19 -16.80 6.35
N LEU A 24 -11.85 -17.03 5.09
CA LEU A 24 -11.67 -18.37 4.51
C LEU A 24 -10.28 -18.97 4.83
N GLY A 25 -9.43 -18.26 5.57
CA GLY A 25 -8.10 -18.72 5.97
C GLY A 25 -6.97 -18.37 5.00
N PHE A 26 -7.24 -17.58 3.95
CA PHE A 26 -6.19 -17.16 3.02
C PHE A 26 -5.32 -16.06 3.63
N LYS A 27 -4.00 -16.15 3.36
CA LYS A 27 -3.07 -15.07 3.65
C LYS A 27 -3.31 -13.92 2.68
N VAL A 28 -3.55 -12.73 3.23
CA VAL A 28 -3.63 -11.47 2.49
C VAL A 28 -2.54 -10.54 3.00
N ILE A 29 -1.69 -10.06 2.08
CA ILE A 29 -0.66 -9.05 2.30
C ILE A 29 -1.25 -7.71 1.86
N GLU A 30 -1.45 -6.77 2.77
CA GLU A 30 -2.05 -5.47 2.46
C GLU A 30 -0.98 -4.41 2.23
N ALA A 31 -0.91 -3.87 1.00
CA ALA A 31 0.07 -2.85 0.64
C ALA A 31 -0.11 -1.55 1.45
N ASP A 32 -1.34 -1.19 1.81
CA ASP A 32 -1.65 -0.01 2.62
C ASP A 32 -1.16 -0.16 4.08
N GLU A 33 -1.16 -1.37 4.63
CA GLU A 33 -0.57 -1.65 5.95
C GLU A 33 0.95 -1.52 5.86
N ILE A 34 1.56 -2.16 4.86
CA ILE A 34 3.00 -2.09 4.61
C ILE A 34 3.47 -0.66 4.41
N ALA A 35 2.74 0.17 3.65
CA ALA A 35 3.05 1.59 3.46
C ALA A 35 3.16 2.38 4.78
N ARG A 36 2.45 1.94 5.83
CA ARG A 36 2.57 2.53 7.18
C ARG A 36 3.76 1.95 7.94
N GLU A 37 3.98 0.65 7.82
CA GLU A 37 5.05 -0.08 8.50
C GLU A 37 6.44 0.29 7.98
N VAL A 38 6.61 0.53 6.68
CA VAL A 38 7.93 0.88 6.11
C VAL A 38 8.52 2.16 6.71
N LEU A 39 7.69 3.07 7.21
CA LEU A 39 8.13 4.28 7.92
C LEU A 39 8.82 3.97 9.25
N GLU A 40 8.57 2.78 9.81
CA GLU A 40 9.13 2.30 11.08
C GLU A 40 10.25 1.29 10.81
N ILE A 41 10.10 0.44 9.79
CA ILE A 41 11.10 -0.58 9.37
C ILE A 41 12.36 0.07 8.80
N TYR A 42 12.21 1.20 8.08
CA TYR A 42 13.27 1.86 7.33
C TYR A 42 13.53 3.28 7.87
N PRO A 43 14.41 3.45 8.88
CA PRO A 43 14.70 4.75 9.51
C PRO A 43 15.18 5.82 8.53
N GLU A 44 15.80 5.44 7.42
CA GLU A 44 16.24 6.36 6.38
C GLU A 44 15.08 7.12 5.74
N ILE A 45 13.87 6.55 5.71
CA ILE A 45 12.68 7.25 5.23
C ILE A 45 12.35 8.41 6.17
N LEU A 46 12.42 8.20 7.49
CA LEU A 46 12.20 9.28 8.46
C LEU A 46 13.28 10.36 8.36
N ALA A 47 14.54 9.99 8.13
CA ALA A 47 15.63 10.94 7.90
C ALA A 47 15.37 11.78 6.64
N TYR A 48 14.97 11.15 5.53
CA TYR A 48 14.55 11.84 4.31
C TYR A 48 13.38 12.80 4.58
N LEU A 49 12.37 12.36 5.31
CA LEU A 49 11.21 13.19 5.65
C LEU A 49 11.59 14.40 6.51
N ARG A 50 12.51 14.25 7.47
CA ARG A 50 13.06 15.37 8.26
C ARG A 50 13.79 16.37 7.38
N LEU A 51 14.62 15.92 6.45
CA LEU A 51 15.37 16.79 5.54
C LEU A 51 14.44 17.54 4.58
N THR A 52 13.45 16.85 4.01
CA THR A 52 12.56 17.40 2.97
C THR A 52 11.46 18.31 3.53
N TYR A 53 10.85 17.93 4.65
CA TYR A 53 9.68 18.60 5.20
C TYR A 53 9.94 19.32 6.52
N GLY A 54 11.11 19.12 7.13
CA GLY A 54 11.51 19.74 8.39
C GLY A 54 10.88 19.09 9.63
N GLU A 55 11.33 19.52 10.81
CA GLU A 55 10.85 19.04 12.10
C GLU A 55 9.35 19.28 12.34
N LYS A 56 8.73 20.21 11.61
CA LYS A 56 7.30 20.55 11.77
C LYS A 56 6.35 19.38 11.52
N ILE A 57 6.77 18.34 10.80
CA ILE A 57 5.96 17.13 10.59
C ILE A 57 6.18 16.06 11.65
N PHE A 58 6.97 16.33 12.69
CA PHE A 58 7.21 15.44 13.81
C PHE A 58 6.62 16.04 15.10
N ASN A 59 6.11 15.17 15.97
CA ASN A 59 5.69 15.52 17.32
C ASN A 59 6.38 14.58 18.31
N GLU A 60 7.16 15.12 19.24
CA GLU A 60 7.95 14.35 20.21
C GLU A 60 8.80 13.25 19.54
N GLY A 61 9.41 13.57 18.39
CA GLY A 61 10.20 12.64 17.61
C GLY A 61 9.40 11.65 16.74
N LYS A 62 8.07 11.58 16.87
CA LYS A 62 7.21 10.70 16.07
C LYS A 62 6.63 11.43 14.86
N LEU A 63 6.55 10.74 13.72
CA LEU A 63 5.99 11.30 12.50
C LEU A 63 4.48 11.58 12.64
N ASN A 64 4.08 12.82 12.39
CA ASN A 64 2.68 13.19 12.25
C ASN A 64 2.18 12.84 10.84
N ARG A 65 1.74 11.59 10.67
CA ARG A 65 1.22 11.05 9.40
C ARG A 65 0.10 11.89 8.80
N ARG A 66 -0.77 12.46 9.63
CA ARG A 66 -1.88 13.32 9.17
C ARG A 66 -1.36 14.62 8.54
N LEU A 67 -0.36 15.24 9.16
CA LEU A 67 0.24 16.47 8.64
C LEU A 67 1.06 16.19 7.38
N LEU A 68 1.85 15.11 7.35
CA LEU A 68 2.54 14.66 6.14
C LEU A 68 1.54 14.44 5.00
N GLY A 69 0.47 13.68 5.25
CA GLY A 69 -0.60 13.44 4.30
C GLY A 69 -1.18 14.74 3.73
N LYS A 70 -1.49 15.72 4.60
CA LYS A 70 -1.97 17.03 4.15
C LYS A 70 -0.99 17.73 3.21
N ILE A 71 0.32 17.65 3.48
CA ILE A 71 1.35 18.30 2.66
C ILE A 71 1.49 17.61 1.30
N ILE A 72 1.55 16.27 1.27
CA ILE A 72 1.76 15.51 0.03
C ILE A 72 0.50 15.47 -0.83
N PHE A 73 -0.70 15.33 -0.25
CA PHE A 73 -1.94 15.27 -1.04
C PHE A 73 -2.38 16.61 -1.62
N GLN A 74 -1.84 17.73 -1.12
CA GLN A 74 -2.10 19.06 -1.66
C GLN A 74 -1.12 19.48 -2.76
N ASN A 75 -0.07 18.71 -3.02
CA ASN A 75 0.96 19.04 -4.01
C ASN A 75 1.43 17.78 -4.74
N GLU A 76 1.08 17.70 -6.01
CA GLU A 76 1.38 16.55 -6.87
C GLU A 76 2.88 16.24 -6.96
N ILE A 77 3.72 17.26 -7.13
CA ILE A 77 5.18 17.10 -7.20
C ILE A 77 5.71 16.44 -5.91
N LYS A 78 5.26 16.94 -4.75
CA LYS A 78 5.67 16.37 -3.44
C LYS A 78 5.17 14.94 -3.26
N ARG A 79 3.96 14.64 -3.75
CA ARG A 79 3.40 13.28 -3.73
C ARG A 79 4.25 12.33 -4.57
N GLU A 80 4.65 12.73 -5.76
CA GLU A 80 5.52 11.94 -6.64
C GLU A 80 6.92 11.73 -6.04
N GLU A 81 7.53 12.78 -5.51
CA GLU A 81 8.84 12.69 -4.83
C GLU A 81 8.79 11.74 -3.63
N TYR A 82 7.75 11.84 -2.82
CA TYR A 82 7.51 10.91 -1.72
C TYR A 82 7.32 9.48 -2.21
N GLY A 83 6.51 9.29 -3.26
CA GLY A 83 6.27 8.00 -3.92
C GLY A 83 7.56 7.31 -4.35
N LYS A 84 8.47 8.04 -5.01
CA LYS A 84 9.77 7.53 -5.46
C LYS A 84 10.66 7.01 -4.33
N VAL A 85 10.53 7.57 -3.13
CA VAL A 85 11.30 7.13 -1.96
C VAL A 85 10.65 5.93 -1.29
N ILE A 86 9.32 5.94 -1.14
CA ILE A 86 8.63 4.94 -0.33
C ILE A 86 8.29 3.67 -1.12
N MET A 87 7.95 3.79 -2.40
CA MET A 87 7.45 2.65 -3.18
C MET A 87 8.46 1.50 -3.31
N PRO A 88 9.78 1.75 -3.55
CA PRO A 88 10.76 0.67 -3.57
C PRO A 88 10.80 -0.13 -2.26
N ARG A 89 10.60 0.54 -1.11
CA ARG A 89 10.58 -0.11 0.21
C ARG A 89 9.31 -0.91 0.44
N ILE A 90 8.17 -0.44 -0.07
CA ILE A 90 6.91 -1.19 -0.04
C ILE A 90 7.04 -2.47 -0.86
N ILE A 91 7.57 -2.37 -2.08
CA ILE A 91 7.79 -3.54 -2.96
C ILE A 91 8.77 -4.53 -2.31
N GLU A 92 9.87 -4.05 -1.74
CA GLU A 92 10.85 -4.88 -1.03
C GLU A 92 10.20 -5.64 0.13
N GLU A 93 9.37 -4.98 0.94
CA GLU A 93 8.69 -5.60 2.07
C GLU A 93 7.60 -6.59 1.63
N ILE A 94 6.87 -6.30 0.56
CA ILE A 94 5.92 -7.25 -0.05
C ILE A 94 6.68 -8.51 -0.50
N LYS A 95 7.80 -8.36 -1.20
CA LYS A 95 8.65 -9.50 -1.63
C LYS A 95 9.10 -10.33 -0.44
N LYS A 96 9.62 -9.71 0.61
CA LYS A 96 10.03 -10.41 1.83
C LYS A 96 8.89 -11.21 2.45
N ARG A 97 7.68 -10.64 2.55
CA ARG A 97 6.51 -11.33 3.11
C ARG A 97 6.02 -12.47 2.21
N LEU A 98 6.14 -12.32 0.90
CA LEU A 98 5.84 -13.40 -0.05
C LEU A 98 6.85 -14.54 0.08
N GLU A 99 8.15 -14.24 0.09
CA GLU A 99 9.22 -15.24 0.23
C GLU A 99 9.17 -15.98 1.58
N ALA A 100 8.80 -15.28 2.66
CA ALA A 100 8.65 -15.87 3.99
C ALA A 100 7.33 -16.64 4.21
N SER A 101 6.41 -16.63 3.24
CA SER A 101 5.12 -17.29 3.38
C SER A 101 5.20 -18.77 3.02
N GLU A 102 4.74 -19.62 3.93
CA GLU A 102 4.59 -21.07 3.70
C GLU A 102 3.22 -21.43 3.09
N ASN A 103 2.36 -20.44 2.80
CA ASN A 103 1.03 -20.68 2.25
C ASN A 103 1.09 -21.05 0.75
N ASP A 104 0.23 -21.98 0.34
CA ASP A 104 0.10 -22.36 -1.07
C ASP A 104 -0.47 -21.24 -1.94
N ILE A 105 -1.32 -20.37 -1.38
CA ILE A 105 -1.93 -19.23 -2.07
C ILE A 105 -1.81 -17.99 -1.19
N VAL A 106 -1.30 -16.90 -1.75
CA VAL A 106 -1.20 -15.60 -1.08
C VAL A 106 -1.79 -14.52 -1.96
N PHE A 107 -2.63 -13.68 -1.35
CA PHE A 107 -3.18 -12.50 -2.00
C PHE A 107 -2.37 -11.26 -1.64
N VAL A 108 -2.12 -10.39 -2.62
CA VAL A 108 -1.53 -9.07 -2.42
C VAL A 108 -2.61 -8.03 -2.69
N ASP A 109 -3.09 -7.38 -1.64
CA ASP A 109 -4.09 -6.33 -1.76
C ASP A 109 -3.43 -4.97 -2.00
N ALA A 110 -3.53 -4.47 -3.23
CA ALA A 110 -2.91 -3.22 -3.66
C ALA A 110 -3.89 -2.39 -4.52
N PRO A 111 -4.39 -1.23 -4.04
CA PRO A 111 -5.24 -0.35 -4.83
C PRO A 111 -4.58 0.15 -6.12
N LEU A 112 -3.26 0.37 -6.07
CA LEU A 112 -2.43 0.87 -7.17
C LEU A 112 -1.53 -0.24 -7.73
N LEU A 113 -2.10 -1.44 -7.89
CA LEU A 113 -1.36 -2.65 -8.28
C LEU A 113 -0.57 -2.43 -9.59
N PHE A 114 -1.19 -1.83 -10.61
CA PHE A 114 -0.58 -1.63 -11.92
C PHE A 114 0.25 -0.35 -11.97
N GLU A 115 -0.24 0.71 -11.34
CA GLU A 115 0.39 2.03 -11.33
C GLU A 115 1.78 1.99 -10.68
N GLU A 116 1.98 1.07 -9.73
CA GLU A 116 3.24 0.91 -8.99
C GLU A 116 4.06 -0.33 -9.42
N GLY A 117 3.67 -1.00 -10.51
CA GLY A 117 4.37 -2.17 -11.04
C GLY A 117 4.36 -3.40 -10.10
N LEU A 118 3.41 -3.46 -9.18
CA LEU A 118 3.25 -4.59 -8.25
C LEU A 118 2.66 -5.82 -8.94
N ASP A 119 2.04 -5.65 -10.10
CA ASP A 119 1.57 -6.75 -10.95
C ASP A 119 2.71 -7.68 -11.38
N GLU A 120 3.94 -7.16 -11.52
CA GLU A 120 5.13 -7.97 -11.79
C GLU A 120 5.51 -8.94 -10.65
N GLN A 121 4.94 -8.74 -9.46
CA GLN A 121 5.24 -9.56 -8.28
C GLN A 121 4.27 -10.73 -8.10
N VAL A 122 3.18 -10.77 -8.87
CA VAL A 122 2.10 -11.75 -8.74
C VAL A 122 1.95 -12.60 -10.00
N ASP A 123 1.35 -13.79 -9.87
CA ASP A 123 1.15 -14.71 -10.99
C ASP A 123 -0.21 -14.47 -11.68
N TYR A 124 -1.19 -13.99 -10.92
CA TYR A 124 -2.54 -13.66 -11.41
C TYR A 124 -3.03 -12.34 -10.83
N THR A 125 -3.94 -11.67 -11.54
CA THR A 125 -4.61 -10.46 -11.06
C THR A 125 -6.12 -10.64 -11.03
N ILE A 126 -6.75 -10.17 -9.96
CA ILE A 126 -8.20 -10.11 -9.79
C ILE A 126 -8.58 -8.65 -9.57
N THR A 127 -9.49 -8.14 -10.41
CA THR A 127 -10.05 -6.80 -10.24
C THR A 127 -11.45 -6.88 -9.67
N VAL A 128 -11.65 -6.27 -8.49
CA VAL A 128 -12.97 -6.07 -7.90
C VAL A 128 -13.65 -4.91 -8.61
N TYR A 129 -14.75 -5.19 -9.30
CA TYR A 129 -15.43 -4.23 -10.16
C TYR A 129 -16.89 -4.06 -9.77
N VAL A 130 -17.35 -2.81 -9.81
CA VAL A 130 -18.76 -2.43 -9.80
C VAL A 130 -18.98 -1.30 -10.81
N ARG A 131 -20.22 -1.13 -11.29
CA ARG A 131 -20.56 -0.03 -12.20
C ARG A 131 -20.28 1.33 -11.53
N ARG A 132 -19.88 2.33 -12.32
CA ARG A 132 -19.59 3.69 -11.83
C ARG A 132 -20.73 4.30 -11.02
N SER A 133 -21.97 4.05 -11.43
CA SER A 133 -23.17 4.51 -10.71
C SER A 133 -23.30 3.93 -9.31
N ILE A 134 -22.73 2.74 -9.05
CA ILE A 134 -22.69 2.12 -7.72
C ILE A 134 -21.54 2.73 -6.90
N GLN A 135 -20.38 2.98 -7.52
CA GLN A 135 -19.25 3.65 -6.83
C GLN A 135 -19.67 5.02 -6.31
N LEU A 136 -20.45 5.79 -7.08
CA LEU A 136 -20.91 7.13 -6.69
C LEU A 136 -21.95 7.14 -5.56
N LYS A 137 -22.64 6.02 -5.32
CA LYS A 137 -23.66 5.89 -4.27
C LYS A 137 -23.07 5.47 -2.92
N ARG A 138 -21.83 5.00 -2.91
CA ARG A 138 -21.11 4.52 -1.72
C ARG A 138 -20.20 5.61 -1.19
#